data_AF-A0A7V8NGG7-F1
#
_entry.id   AF-A0A7V8NGG7-F1
#
_cell.length_a   1.000
_cell.length_b   1.000
_cell.length_c   1.000
_cell.angle_alpha   90.00
_cell.angle_beta   90.00
_cell.angle_gamma   90.00
#
_symmetry.space_group_name_H-M   'P 1'
#
loop_
_entity.id
_entity.type
_entity.pdbx_description
1 polymer ?
#
loop_
_entity_poly.entity_id
_entity_poly.type
_entity_poly.pdbx_seq_one_letter_code
_entity_poly.pdbx_strand_id
1 'polypeptide(L)'
;MTTSSHPAPDLTAPQCAAAAAEAIRALNHALAVSPSVVRPDEAYAVVGDLATLASRLPQALSALGLVLQRQQEAGRLRSDRDALPEDMATIISALIDAAYTAERLDRAVRPAHAALSHLAYRG
;
A
#
# COMPACT_ATOMS: atom_id res chain seq x y z
N MET A 1 31.74 4.54 -26.22
CA MET A 1 31.39 4.09 -24.85
C MET A 1 29.89 4.11 -24.71
N THR A 2 29.24 2.97 -24.92
CA THR A 2 27.80 2.81 -24.68
C THR A 2 27.62 2.38 -23.22
N THR A 3 27.11 3.28 -22.38
CA THR A 3 26.60 2.90 -21.06
C THR A 3 25.30 2.14 -21.27
N SER A 4 25.41 0.82 -21.36
CA SER A 4 24.26 -0.09 -21.27
C SER A 4 23.69 0.05 -19.86
N SER A 5 22.69 0.91 -19.70
CA SER A 5 21.84 0.92 -18.52
C SER A 5 21.05 -0.39 -18.57
N HIS A 6 21.49 -1.39 -17.82
CA HIS A 6 20.70 -2.59 -17.57
C HIS A 6 19.40 -2.12 -16.88
N PRO A 7 18.21 -2.24 -17.50
CA PRO A 7 16.99 -1.93 -16.78
C PRO A 7 16.92 -2.92 -15.61
N ALA A 8 16.75 -2.40 -14.40
CA ALA A 8 16.34 -3.26 -13.29
C ALA A 8 15.12 -4.06 -13.75
N PRO A 9 15.02 -5.37 -13.45
CA PRO A 9 13.89 -6.16 -13.92
C PRO A 9 12.59 -5.51 -13.47
N ASP A 10 11.69 -5.25 -14.42
CA ASP A 10 10.36 -4.72 -14.12
C ASP A 10 9.65 -5.68 -13.16
N LEU A 11 9.48 -5.25 -11.90
CA LEU A 11 8.81 -6.06 -10.89
C LEU A 11 7.37 -6.30 -11.32
N THR A 12 6.94 -7.56 -11.23
CA THR A 12 5.53 -7.93 -11.41
C THR A 12 4.67 -7.39 -10.27
N ALA A 13 3.37 -7.20 -10.49
CA ALA A 13 2.46 -6.72 -9.44
C ALA A 13 2.52 -7.53 -8.12
N PRO A 14 2.60 -8.89 -8.13
CA PRO A 14 2.79 -9.66 -6.90
C PRO A 14 4.13 -9.39 -6.21
N GLN A 15 5.21 -9.19 -6.97
CA GLN A 15 6.52 -8.86 -6.39
C GLN A 15 6.51 -7.47 -5.73
N CYS A 16 5.86 -6.47 -6.36
CA CYS A 16 5.65 -5.16 -5.76
C CYS A 16 4.85 -5.24 -4.46
N ALA A 17 3.74 -5.99 -4.45
CA ALA A 17 2.91 -6.17 -3.26
C ALA A 17 3.68 -6.87 -2.12
N ALA A 18 4.45 -7.91 -2.44
CA ALA A 18 5.29 -8.61 -1.48
C ALA A 18 6.37 -7.69 -0.88
N ALA A 19 7.05 -6.89 -1.73
CA ALA A 19 8.06 -5.93 -1.27
C ALA A 19 7.45 -4.85 -0.35
N ALA A 20 6.25 -4.36 -0.66
CA ALA A 20 5.54 -3.41 0.21
C ALA A 20 5.19 -4.01 1.57
N ALA A 21 4.67 -5.25 1.61
CA ALA A 21 4.37 -5.94 2.86
C ALA A 21 5.62 -6.16 3.72
N GLU A 22 6.74 -6.51 3.07
CA GLU A 22 8.02 -6.72 3.74
C GLU A 22 8.61 -5.43 4.29
N ALA A 23 8.48 -4.31 3.57
CA ALA A 23 8.89 -2.99 4.06
C ALA A 23 8.10 -2.58 5.33
N ILE A 24 6.78 -2.83 5.36
CA ILE A 24 5.95 -2.60 6.55
C ILE A 24 6.38 -3.50 7.72
N ARG A 25 6.69 -4.78 7.45
CA ARG A 25 7.22 -5.69 8.46
C ARG A 25 8.53 -5.18 9.07
N ALA A 26 9.46 -4.73 8.23
CA ALA A 26 10.73 -4.17 8.66
C ALA A 26 10.55 -2.89 9.49
N LEU A 27 9.66 -1.98 9.07
CA LEU A 27 9.30 -0.78 9.83
C LEU A 27 8.74 -1.14 11.22
N ASN A 28 7.77 -2.04 11.28
CA ASN A 28 7.18 -2.49 12.54
C ASN A 28 8.23 -3.09 13.48
N HIS A 29 9.17 -3.87 12.94
CA HIS A 29 10.27 -4.45 13.72
C HIS A 29 11.21 -3.37 14.26
N ALA A 30 11.63 -2.41 13.42
CA ALA A 30 12.49 -1.30 13.84
C ALA A 30 11.86 -0.46 14.97
N LEU A 31 10.57 -0.14 14.85
CA LEU A 31 9.83 0.60 15.89
C LEU A 31 9.69 -0.21 17.20
N ALA A 32 9.58 -1.54 17.11
CA ALA A 32 9.45 -2.41 18.29
C ALA A 32 10.79 -2.62 19.03
N VAL A 33 11.91 -2.70 18.32
CA VAL A 33 13.24 -2.99 18.90
C VAL A 33 13.90 -1.73 19.47
N SER A 34 13.54 -0.53 19.01
CA SER A 34 14.14 0.72 19.48
C SER A 34 13.10 1.83 19.75
N PRO A 35 12.16 1.63 20.70
CA PRO A 35 11.13 2.62 21.01
C PRO A 35 11.68 3.91 21.64
N SER A 36 12.92 3.90 22.16
CA SER A 36 13.53 5.02 22.88
C SER A 36 14.28 6.04 22.02
N VAL A 37 14.35 5.88 20.70
CA VAL A 37 15.23 6.70 19.83
C VAL A 37 14.56 7.20 18.55
N VAL A 38 13.23 7.17 18.40
CA VAL A 38 12.63 7.87 17.25
C VAL A 38 12.62 9.36 17.57
N ARG A 39 13.53 10.10 16.92
CA ARG A 39 13.55 11.56 17.05
C ARG A 39 12.29 12.17 16.42
N PRO A 40 11.83 13.35 16.85
CA PRO A 40 10.65 13.99 16.26
C PRO A 40 10.69 14.15 14.73
N ASP A 41 11.87 14.42 14.16
CA ASP A 41 12.08 14.52 12.71
C ASP A 41 11.98 13.15 12.00
N GLU A 42 12.45 12.08 12.63
CA GLU A 42 12.29 10.72 12.13
C GLU A 42 10.83 10.26 12.21
N ALA A 43 10.13 10.58 13.31
CA ALA A 43 8.70 10.32 13.45
C ALA A 43 7.89 11.08 12.38
N TYR A 44 8.24 12.34 12.12
CA TYR A 44 7.63 13.15 11.07
C TYR A 44 7.78 12.47 9.70
N ALA A 45 9.01 12.06 9.34
CA ALA A 45 9.28 11.37 8.09
C ALA A 45 8.50 10.06 7.97
N VAL A 46 8.53 9.20 8.99
CA VAL A 46 7.79 7.92 9.01
C VAL A 46 6.30 8.13 8.81
N VAL A 47 5.69 9.08 9.51
CA VAL A 47 4.25 9.36 9.38
C VAL A 47 3.91 9.95 8.01
N GLY A 48 4.78 10.80 7.44
CA GLY A 48 4.63 11.31 6.08
C GLY A 48 4.68 10.22 5.01
N ASP A 49 5.60 9.26 5.15
CA ASP A 49 5.72 8.12 4.24
C ASP A 49 4.54 7.15 4.37
N LEU A 50 4.04 6.91 5.59
CA LEU A 50 2.82 6.13 5.82
C LEU A 50 1.58 6.79 5.21
N ALA A 51 1.45 8.11 5.30
CA ALA A 51 0.38 8.86 4.62
C ALA A 51 0.50 8.71 3.09
N THR A 52 1.72 8.82 2.56
CA THR A 52 1.98 8.60 1.13
C THR A 52 1.59 7.19 0.69
N LEU A 53 1.95 6.17 1.45
CA LEU A 53 1.54 4.78 1.19
C LEU A 53 0.02 4.64 1.21
N ALA A 54 -0.64 5.17 2.24
CA ALA A 54 -2.10 5.14 2.37
C ALA A 54 -2.79 5.82 1.18
N SER A 55 -2.24 6.94 0.68
CA SER A 55 -2.78 7.66 -0.49
C SER A 55 -2.63 6.91 -1.82
N ARG A 56 -1.68 5.96 -1.92
CA ARG A 56 -1.41 5.18 -3.14
C ARG A 56 -2.19 3.88 -3.20
N LEU A 57 -2.58 3.32 -2.05
CA LEU A 57 -3.33 2.07 -1.96
C LEU A 57 -4.67 2.08 -2.73
N PRO A 58 -5.49 3.15 -2.73
CA PRO A 58 -6.74 3.18 -3.48
C PRO A 58 -6.54 2.88 -4.96
N GLN A 59 -5.53 3.52 -5.59
CA GLN A 59 -5.22 3.32 -7.00
C GLN A 59 -4.82 1.86 -7.30
N ALA A 60 -3.99 1.25 -6.44
CA ALA A 60 -3.57 -0.14 -6.61
C ALA A 60 -4.75 -1.12 -6.50
N LEU A 61 -5.64 -0.90 -5.54
CA LEU A 61 -6.84 -1.73 -5.32
C LEU A 61 -7.84 -1.60 -6.48
N SER A 62 -8.12 -0.38 -6.94
CA SER A 62 -8.97 -0.15 -8.11
C SER A 62 -8.39 -0.75 -9.38
N ALA A 63 -7.07 -0.64 -9.59
CA ALA A 63 -6.39 -1.24 -10.74
C ALA A 63 -6.51 -2.78 -10.74
N LEU A 64 -6.36 -3.42 -9.57
CA LEU A 64 -6.56 -4.86 -9.43
C LEU A 64 -8.00 -5.28 -9.77
N GLY A 65 -9.00 -4.55 -9.26
CA GLY A 65 -10.40 -4.81 -9.57
C GLY A 65 -10.70 -4.74 -11.08
N LEU A 66 -10.19 -3.70 -11.75
CA LEU A 66 -10.33 -3.53 -13.21
C LEU A 66 -9.63 -4.63 -14.01
N VAL A 67 -8.47 -5.12 -13.55
CA VAL A 67 -7.81 -6.26 -14.19
C VAL A 67 -8.69 -7.50 -14.07
N LEU A 68 -9.21 -7.82 -12.89
CA LEU A 68 -10.04 -9.00 -12.68
C LEU A 68 -11.35 -8.95 -13.48
N GLN A 69 -12.02 -7.80 -13.54
CA GLN A 69 -13.20 -7.61 -14.39
C GLN A 69 -12.90 -7.90 -15.87
N ARG A 70 -11.80 -7.35 -16.40
CA ARG A 70 -11.37 -7.63 -17.78
C ARG A 70 -11.06 -9.11 -18.03
N GLN A 71 -10.52 -9.81 -17.03
CA GLN A 71 -10.29 -11.25 -17.14
C GLN A 71 -11.60 -12.05 -17.14
N GLN A 72 -12.59 -11.63 -16.34
CA GLN A 72 -13.94 -12.22 -16.35
C GLN A 72 -14.62 -12.02 -17.70
N GLU A 73 -14.64 -10.79 -18.22
CA GLU A 73 -15.25 -10.44 -19.52
C GLU A 73 -14.60 -11.21 -20.68
N ALA A 74 -13.30 -11.48 -20.58
CA ALA A 74 -12.57 -12.29 -21.54
C ALA A 74 -12.75 -13.82 -21.37
N GLY A 75 -13.58 -14.26 -20.42
CA GLY A 75 -13.83 -15.68 -20.15
C GLY A 75 -12.61 -16.43 -19.59
N ARG A 76 -11.65 -15.71 -18.97
CA ARG A 76 -10.39 -16.28 -18.47
C ARG A 76 -10.43 -16.72 -17.00
N LEU A 77 -11.57 -16.53 -16.32
CA LEU A 77 -11.76 -16.89 -14.92
C LEU A 77 -12.76 -18.04 -14.80
N ARG A 78 -12.57 -18.86 -13.77
CA ARG A 78 -13.48 -19.92 -13.35
C ARG A 78 -13.52 -19.93 -11.83
N SER A 79 -14.68 -20.22 -11.26
CA SER A 79 -14.81 -20.53 -9.84
C SER A 79 -14.81 -22.04 -9.65
N ASP A 80 -14.03 -22.55 -8.69
CA ASP A 80 -14.00 -23.99 -8.38
C ASP A 80 -15.29 -24.47 -7.70
N ARG A 81 -16.13 -23.54 -7.23
CA ARG A 81 -17.45 -23.81 -6.64
C ARG A 81 -18.61 -23.44 -7.56
N ASP A 82 -18.32 -23.20 -8.85
CA ASP A 82 -19.31 -22.82 -9.88
C ASP A 82 -20.13 -21.57 -9.53
N ALA A 83 -19.53 -20.61 -8.81
CA ALA A 83 -20.17 -19.37 -8.35
C ALA A 83 -19.36 -18.13 -8.79
N LEU A 84 -18.85 -18.14 -10.03
CA LEU A 84 -17.99 -17.07 -10.53
C LEU A 84 -18.64 -15.67 -10.45
N PRO A 85 -19.92 -15.48 -10.83
CA PRO A 85 -20.59 -14.18 -10.69
C PRO A 85 -20.63 -13.68 -9.24
N GLU A 86 -20.95 -14.54 -8.29
CA GLU A 86 -21.04 -14.21 -6.86
C GLU A 86 -19.65 -13.92 -6.26
N ASP A 87 -18.64 -14.72 -6.64
CA ASP A 87 -17.26 -14.52 -6.23
C ASP A 87 -16.73 -13.17 -6.72
N MET A 88 -16.98 -12.85 -7.99
CA MET A 88 -16.55 -11.60 -8.59
C MET A 88 -17.26 -10.38 -7.98
N ALA A 89 -18.58 -10.47 -7.73
CA ALA A 89 -19.30 -9.42 -7.00
C ALA A 89 -18.69 -9.19 -5.60
N THR A 90 -18.37 -10.26 -4.88
CA THR A 90 -17.75 -10.19 -3.56
C THR A 90 -16.36 -9.54 -3.61
N ILE A 91 -15.51 -9.97 -4.55
CA ILE A 91 -14.16 -9.43 -4.73
C ILE A 91 -14.22 -7.93 -5.04
N ILE A 92 -15.06 -7.51 -5.99
CA ILE A 92 -15.15 -6.11 -6.40
C ILE A 92 -15.67 -5.23 -5.26
N SER A 93 -16.71 -5.68 -4.53
CA SER A 93 -17.19 -4.95 -3.35
C SER A 93 -16.09 -4.79 -2.31
N ALA A 94 -15.36 -5.86 -1.98
CA ALA A 94 -14.30 -5.82 -0.99
C ALA A 94 -13.13 -4.91 -1.40
N LEU A 95 -12.77 -4.87 -2.69
CA LEU A 95 -11.72 -3.98 -3.19
C LEU A 95 -12.13 -2.50 -3.14
N ILE A 96 -13.40 -2.19 -3.43
CA ILE A 96 -13.97 -0.84 -3.30
C ILE A 96 -13.94 -0.39 -1.83
N ASP A 97 -14.41 -1.25 -0.91
CA ASP A 97 -14.41 -0.96 0.53
C ASP A 97 -13.00 -0.76 1.07
N ALA A 98 -12.04 -1.57 0.61
CA ALA A 98 -10.63 -1.44 0.95
C ALA A 98 -10.03 -0.11 0.45
N ALA A 99 -10.35 0.31 -0.78
CA ALA A 99 -9.90 1.59 -1.32
C ALA A 99 -10.44 2.77 -0.50
N TYR A 100 -11.73 2.77 -0.17
CA TYR A 100 -12.32 3.78 0.70
C TYR A 100 -11.70 3.81 2.10
N THR A 101 -11.37 2.64 2.64
CA THR A 101 -10.68 2.53 3.94
C THR A 101 -9.27 3.10 3.88
N ALA A 102 -8.54 2.88 2.78
CA ALA A 102 -7.21 3.46 2.59
C ALA A 102 -7.26 5.00 2.48
N GLU A 103 -8.27 5.57 1.80
CA GLU A 103 -8.49 7.03 1.79
C GLU A 103 -8.83 7.58 3.18
N ARG A 104 -9.57 6.83 3.98
CA ARG A 104 -9.83 7.19 5.38
C ARG A 104 -8.55 7.15 6.22
N LEU A 105 -7.69 6.16 5.98
CA LEU A 105 -6.38 6.06 6.64
C LEU A 105 -5.50 7.27 6.30
N ASP A 106 -5.37 7.63 5.03
CA ASP A 106 -4.63 8.81 4.60
C ASP A 106 -5.11 10.08 5.34
N ARG A 107 -6.44 10.30 5.36
CA ARG A 107 -7.03 11.43 6.09
C ARG A 107 -6.80 11.39 7.59
N ALA A 108 -6.79 10.21 8.20
CA ALA A 108 -6.59 10.04 9.64
C ALA A 108 -5.13 10.22 10.07
N VAL A 109 -4.16 9.94 9.19
CA VAL A 109 -2.72 10.05 9.47
C VAL A 109 -2.21 11.48 9.31
N ARG A 110 -2.80 12.29 8.41
CA ARG A 110 -2.39 13.68 8.16
C ARG A 110 -2.37 14.59 9.41
N PRO A 111 -3.34 14.54 10.34
CA PRO A 111 -3.28 15.31 11.58
C PRO A 111 -2.06 14.96 12.45
N ALA A 112 -1.69 13.68 12.51
CA ALA A 112 -0.49 13.26 13.24
C ALA A 112 0.77 13.83 12.59
N HIS A 113 0.86 13.79 11.25
CA HIS A 113 1.97 14.38 10.50
C HIS A 113 2.10 15.89 10.75
N ALA A 114 0.97 16.61 10.74
CA ALA A 114 0.92 18.04 11.02
C ALA A 114 1.36 18.37 12.45
N ALA A 115 0.87 17.63 13.45
CA ALA A 115 1.24 17.83 14.85
C ALA A 115 2.74 17.58 15.10
N LEU A 116 3.32 16.57 14.44
CA LEU A 116 4.76 16.26 14.54
C LEU A 116 5.64 17.40 14.02
N SER A 117 5.17 18.20 13.05
CA SER A 117 5.93 19.36 12.54
C SER A 117 6.21 20.45 13.60
N HIS A 118 5.49 20.43 14.72
CA HIS A 118 5.66 21.37 15.82
C HIS A 118 6.60 20.85 16.92
N LEU A 119 7.08 19.61 16.82
CA LEU A 119 7.94 19.01 17.82
C LEU A 119 9.41 19.22 17.46
N ALA A 120 10.21 19.64 18.44
CA ALA A 120 11.66 19.68 18.37
C ALA A 120 12.24 18.91 19.56
N TYR A 121 13.40 18.29 19.37
CA TYR A 121 14.09 17.62 20.47
C TYR A 121 14.57 18.66 21.48
N ARG A 122 14.30 18.43 22.77
CA ARG A 122 14.88 19.21 23.86
C ARG A 122 16.10 18.45 24.37
N GLY A 123 17.29 18.98 24.06
CA GLY A 123 18.57 18.46 24.55
C GLY A 123 18.72 18.59 26.06
#